data_AF-A0A0V0HFW3-F1
#
_entry.id   AF-A0A0V0HFW3-F1
#
_cell.length_a   1.000
_cell.length_b   1.000
_cell.length_c   1.000
_cell.angle_alpha   90.00
_cell.angle_beta   90.00
_cell.angle_gamma   90.00
#
_symmetry.space_group_name_H-M   'P 1'
#
loop_
_entity.id
_entity.type
_entity.pdbx_description
1 polymer ?
#
loop_
_entity_poly.entity_id
_entity_poly.type
_entity_poly.pdbx_seq_one_letter_code
_entity_poly.pdbx_strand_id
1 'polypeptide(L)'
;MLQCRQCVMAREMTKVHEEFWRGTIDKAKEAFLAHQPKGEITFLIEGKSTSTDEGPSESQLENELRELIAEGHSLSMAVKLVASGKLMKRKAIYSLALRKFGGQLESEDD
;
A
#
# COMPACT_ATOMS: atom_id res chain seq x y z
N MET A 1 11.42 -9.86 -0.49
CA MET A 1 10.35 -10.66 -1.15
C MET A 1 10.39 -10.61 -2.69
N LEU A 2 11.54 -10.42 -3.37
CA LEU A 2 11.57 -10.52 -4.84
C LEU A 2 11.28 -11.96 -5.33
N GLN A 3 11.76 -12.94 -4.59
CA GLN A 3 11.78 -14.35 -4.97
C GLN A 3 10.39 -14.98 -5.18
N CYS A 4 9.38 -14.54 -4.42
CA CYS A 4 8.00 -15.02 -4.53
C CYS A 4 7.15 -14.25 -5.56
N ARG A 5 7.70 -13.23 -6.23
CA ARG A 5 6.94 -12.43 -7.20
C ARG A 5 6.58 -13.24 -8.42
N GLN A 6 5.35 -13.08 -8.88
CA GLN A 6 4.92 -13.65 -10.14
C GLN A 6 5.65 -12.97 -11.30
N CYS A 7 5.94 -13.73 -12.35
CA CYS A 7 6.50 -13.23 -13.58
C CYS A 7 6.05 -14.09 -14.77
N VAL A 8 6.19 -13.50 -15.96
CA VAL A 8 6.00 -14.17 -17.24
C VAL A 8 7.25 -13.92 -18.08
N MET A 9 7.78 -14.98 -18.67
CA MET A 9 8.81 -14.90 -19.71
C MET A 9 8.13 -15.25 -21.04
N ALA A 10 8.18 -14.35 -21.99
CA ALA A 10 7.70 -14.58 -23.35
C ALA A 10 8.91 -14.57 -24.30
N ARG A 11 9.01 -15.60 -25.13
CA ARG A 11 10.12 -15.79 -26.07
C ARG A 11 9.61 -15.74 -27.49
N GLU A 12 10.32 -15.04 -28.36
CA GLU A 12 10.04 -14.97 -29.80
C GLU A 12 8.57 -14.61 -30.11
N MET A 13 8.02 -13.64 -29.36
CA MET A 13 6.62 -13.20 -29.52
C MET A 13 6.32 -12.86 -30.98
N THR A 14 5.16 -13.28 -31.49
CA THR A 14 4.71 -13.12 -32.89
C THR A 14 5.43 -14.00 -33.93
N LYS A 15 6.39 -14.84 -33.52
CA LYS A 15 7.08 -15.79 -34.41
C LYS A 15 6.50 -17.21 -34.25
N VAL A 16 6.82 -18.10 -35.19
CA VAL A 16 6.30 -19.49 -35.23
C VAL A 16 6.65 -20.29 -33.98
N HIS A 17 7.77 -19.98 -33.33
CA HIS A 17 8.26 -20.66 -32.13
C HIS A 17 8.03 -19.83 -30.86
N GLU A 18 6.92 -19.11 -30.77
CA GLU A 18 6.59 -18.36 -29.57
C GLU A 18 6.38 -19.28 -28.37
N GLU A 19 6.82 -18.83 -27.20
CA GLU A 19 6.74 -19.58 -25.96
C GLU A 19 6.45 -18.65 -24.79
N PHE A 20 5.58 -19.10 -23.88
CA PHE A 20 5.28 -18.40 -22.64
C PHE A 20 5.52 -19.29 -21.44
N TRP A 21 6.39 -18.83 -20.55
CA TRP A 21 6.62 -19.43 -19.25
C TRP A 21 6.01 -18.54 -18.16
N ARG A 22 5.34 -19.14 -17.17
CA ARG A 22 4.67 -18.41 -16.07
C ARG A 22 5.03 -19.05 -14.73
N GLY A 23 5.27 -18.23 -13.73
CA GLY A 23 5.54 -18.69 -12.37
C GLY A 23 6.17 -17.60 -11.52
N THR A 24 6.83 -17.99 -10.43
CA THR A 24 7.58 -17.04 -9.61
C THR A 24 9.00 -16.83 -10.14
N ILE A 25 9.64 -15.72 -9.75
CA ILE A 25 11.04 -15.46 -10.09
C ILE A 25 11.98 -16.61 -9.68
N ASP A 26 11.74 -17.26 -8.54
CA ASP A 26 12.54 -18.41 -8.12
C ASP A 26 12.39 -19.61 -9.05
N LYS A 27 11.15 -19.94 -9.44
CA LYS A 27 10.91 -21.04 -10.39
C LYS A 27 11.48 -20.72 -11.77
N ALA A 28 11.46 -19.45 -12.19
CA ALA A 28 12.09 -19.00 -13.43
C ALA A 28 13.61 -19.23 -13.36
N LYS A 29 14.24 -18.84 -12.25
CA LYS A 29 15.67 -19.03 -12.05
C LYS A 29 16.06 -20.51 -12.13
N GLU A 30 15.33 -21.38 -11.43
CA GLU A 30 15.56 -22.83 -11.47
C GLU A 30 15.42 -23.38 -12.90
N ALA A 31 14.30 -23.07 -13.57
CA ALA A 31 14.00 -23.54 -14.91
C ALA A 31 15.05 -23.07 -15.94
N PHE A 32 15.45 -21.80 -15.90
CA PHE A 32 16.35 -21.21 -16.90
C PHE A 32 17.83 -21.48 -16.64
N LEU A 33 18.19 -21.89 -15.42
CA LEU A 33 19.51 -22.46 -15.13
C LEU A 33 19.64 -23.88 -15.70
N ALA A 34 18.58 -24.68 -15.62
CA ALA A 34 18.55 -26.03 -16.19
C ALA A 34 18.44 -26.01 -17.73
N HIS A 35 17.66 -25.07 -18.28
CA HIS A 35 17.47 -24.91 -19.71
C HIS A 35 17.51 -23.44 -20.11
N GLN A 36 18.63 -22.99 -20.68
CA GLN A 36 18.79 -21.58 -21.05
C GLN A 36 17.97 -21.24 -22.29
N PRO A 37 16.92 -20.40 -22.17
CA PRO A 37 16.17 -19.94 -23.34
C PRO A 37 17.07 -19.03 -24.19
N LYS A 38 16.99 -19.22 -25.51
CA LYS A 38 17.74 -18.41 -26.50
C LYS A 38 16.76 -17.66 -27.40
N GLY A 39 17.15 -16.47 -27.82
CA GLY A 39 16.37 -15.62 -28.72
C GLY A 39 15.95 -14.30 -28.07
N GLU A 40 14.98 -13.63 -28.68
CA GLU A 40 14.34 -12.43 -28.13
C GLU A 40 13.42 -12.82 -26.96
N ILE A 41 13.62 -12.15 -25.82
CA ILE A 41 12.92 -12.47 -24.58
C ILE A 41 12.33 -11.19 -23.98
N THR A 42 11.05 -11.24 -23.67
CA THR A 42 10.33 -10.22 -22.90
C THR A 42 10.01 -10.77 -21.52
N PHE A 43 10.42 -10.06 -20.47
CA PHE A 43 10.07 -10.38 -19.08
C PHE A 43 9.05 -9.40 -18.54
N LEU A 44 7.93 -9.92 -18.06
CA LEU A 44 6.95 -9.18 -17.28
C LEU A 44 7.07 -9.62 -15.82
N ILE A 45 7.32 -8.67 -14.93
CA ILE A 45 7.45 -8.94 -13.49
C ILE A 45 6.28 -8.27 -12.78
N GLU A 46 5.67 -9.01 -11.85
CA GLU A 46 4.66 -8.46 -10.95
C GLU A 46 5.20 -7.23 -10.23
N GLY A 47 4.41 -6.16 -10.22
CA GLY A 47 4.76 -4.94 -9.51
C GLY A 47 5.09 -5.20 -8.04
N LYS A 48 5.72 -4.24 -7.38
CA LYS A 48 5.79 -4.30 -5.92
C LYS A 48 4.34 -4.34 -5.43
N SER A 49 3.96 -5.39 -4.69
CA SER A 49 2.73 -5.31 -3.92
C SER A 49 2.91 -4.05 -3.08
N THR A 50 2.10 -3.04 -3.34
CA THR A 50 1.62 -2.24 -2.24
C THR A 50 0.95 -3.29 -1.38
N SER A 51 1.70 -3.85 -0.42
CA SER A 51 1.07 -4.21 0.84
C SER A 51 0.10 -3.08 1.04
N THR A 52 -1.17 -3.41 1.24
CA THR A 52 -2.00 -2.53 2.04
C THR A 52 -1.08 -2.04 3.15
N ASP A 53 -0.55 -0.82 2.99
CA ASP A 53 -0.43 0.09 4.09
C ASP A 53 -1.89 0.08 4.53
N GLU A 54 -2.22 -0.87 5.41
CA GLU A 54 -3.24 -0.64 6.40
C GLU A 54 -2.81 0.71 6.92
N GLY A 55 -3.47 1.75 6.40
CA GLY A 55 -3.28 3.07 6.92
C GLY A 55 -3.35 2.92 8.44
N PRO A 56 -2.57 3.71 9.18
CA PRO A 56 -2.32 3.49 10.59
C PRO A 56 -3.61 3.06 11.29
N SER A 57 -3.49 1.97 12.04
CA SER A 57 -4.62 1.35 12.73
C SER A 57 -5.45 2.40 13.47
N GLU A 58 -6.74 2.10 13.69
CA GLU A 58 -7.64 3.03 14.37
C GLU A 58 -7.07 3.52 15.72
N SER A 59 -6.35 2.66 16.45
CA SER A 59 -5.68 3.02 17.72
C SER A 59 -4.52 4.00 17.54
N GLN A 60 -3.72 3.86 16.47
CA GLN A 60 -2.66 4.82 16.15
C GLN A 60 -3.23 6.19 15.78
N LEU A 61 -4.32 6.21 15.00
CA LEU A 61 -5.03 7.46 14.70
C LEU A 61 -5.63 8.10 15.95
N GLU A 62 -6.21 7.29 16.85
CA GLU A 62 -6.80 7.78 18.09
C GLU A 62 -5.74 8.42 19.00
N ASN A 63 -4.58 7.80 19.14
CA ASN A 63 -3.49 8.34 19.97
C ASN A 63 -2.98 9.67 19.43
N GLU A 64 -2.70 9.77 18.13
CA GLU A 64 -2.24 11.02 17.52
C GLU A 64 -3.30 12.13 17.59
N LEU A 65 -4.58 11.79 17.37
CA LEU A 65 -5.67 12.75 17.53
C LEU A 65 -5.77 13.24 18.97
N ARG A 66 -5.59 12.36 19.95
CA ARG A 66 -5.62 12.69 21.38
C ARG A 66 -4.46 13.60 21.77
N GLU A 67 -3.25 13.33 21.27
CA GLU A 67 -2.07 14.18 21.49
C GLU A 67 -2.29 15.59 20.94
N LEU A 68 -2.76 15.71 19.70
CA LEU A 68 -3.03 17.01 19.07
C LEU A 68 -4.13 17.80 19.78
N ILE A 69 -5.18 17.12 20.26
CA ILE A 69 -6.23 17.76 21.06
C ILE A 69 -5.68 18.19 22.43
N ALA A 70 -4.85 17.38 23.06
CA ALA A 70 -4.20 17.72 24.33
C ALA A 70 -3.22 18.90 24.21
N GLU A 71 -2.63 19.09 23.03
CA GLU A 71 -1.83 20.27 22.66
C GLU A 71 -2.68 21.53 22.40
N GLY A 72 -4.00 21.44 22.49
CA GLY A 72 -4.93 22.56 22.32
C GLY A 72 -5.38 22.80 20.88
N HIS A 73 -5.10 21.89 19.94
CA HIS A 73 -5.62 22.01 18.59
C HIS A 73 -7.11 21.63 18.52
N SER A 74 -7.89 22.39 17.74
CA SER A 74 -9.28 22.03 17.45
C SER A 74 -9.36 20.70 16.70
N LEU A 75 -10.45 19.96 16.88
CA LEU A 75 -10.69 18.66 16.23
C LEU A 75 -10.49 18.72 14.69
N SER A 76 -10.93 19.82 14.07
CA SER A 76 -10.76 20.05 12.64
C SER A 76 -9.29 20.20 12.23
N MET A 77 -8.49 20.88 13.06
CA MET A 77 -7.06 21.06 12.82
C MET A 77 -6.29 19.77 13.08
N ALA A 78 -6.60 19.04 14.14
CA ALA A 78 -6.02 17.74 14.44
C ALA A 78 -6.26 16.73 13.29
N VAL A 79 -7.50 16.64 12.79
CA VAL A 79 -7.83 15.81 11.62
C VAL A 79 -7.06 16.23 10.38
N LYS A 80 -6.87 17.54 10.16
CA LYS A 80 -6.10 18.07 9.02
C LYS A 80 -4.62 17.67 9.11
N LEU A 81 -4.03 17.77 10.29
CA LEU A 81 -2.63 17.41 10.54
C LEU A 81 -2.42 15.91 10.34
N VAL A 82 -3.24 15.06 10.96
CA VAL A 82 -3.17 13.60 10.82
C VAL A 82 -3.41 13.16 9.36
N ALA A 83 -4.33 13.80 8.64
CA ALA A 83 -4.59 13.47 7.23
C ALA A 83 -3.47 13.89 6.27
N SER A 84 -2.67 14.90 6.61
CA SER A 84 -1.63 15.44 5.72
C SER A 84 -0.42 14.51 5.56
N GLY A 85 -0.19 13.60 6.51
CA GLY A 85 0.94 12.67 6.52
C GLY A 85 0.62 11.23 6.11
N LYS A 86 -0.62 10.89 5.74
CA LYS A 86 -1.10 9.50 5.68
C LYS A 86 -1.84 9.18 4.39
N LEU A 87 -1.77 7.92 3.95
CA LEU A 87 -2.48 7.39 2.78
C LEU A 87 -4.01 7.27 2.96
N MET A 88 -4.55 7.64 4.13
CA MET A 88 -5.98 7.52 4.43
C MET A 88 -6.80 8.71 3.96
N LYS A 89 -8.04 8.43 3.52
CA LYS A 89 -9.01 9.46 3.16
C LYS A 89 -9.37 10.28 4.40
N ARG A 90 -9.18 11.60 4.34
CA ARG A 90 -9.54 12.58 5.40
C ARG A 90 -10.93 12.35 6.00
N LYS A 91 -11.91 11.93 5.18
CA LYS A 91 -13.28 11.63 5.62
C LYS A 91 -13.33 10.52 6.68
N ALA A 92 -12.53 9.46 6.54
CA ALA A 92 -12.49 8.36 7.49
C ALA A 92 -11.91 8.80 8.84
N ILE A 93 -10.83 9.61 8.81
CA ILE A 93 -10.20 10.17 10.01
C ILE A 93 -11.18 11.12 10.72
N TYR A 94 -11.93 11.94 9.98
CA TYR A 94 -12.94 12.83 10.56
C TYR A 94 -14.08 12.06 11.24
N SER A 95 -14.61 11.02 10.60
CA SER A 95 -15.66 10.18 11.18
C SER A 95 -15.18 9.45 12.44
N LEU A 96 -13.92 9.00 12.46
CA LEU A 96 -13.28 8.44 13.65
C LEU A 96 -13.18 9.49 14.77
N ALA A 97 -12.67 10.67 14.44
CA ALA A 97 -12.48 11.76 15.38
C ALA A 97 -13.82 12.19 16.01
N LEU A 98 -14.87 12.31 15.21
CA LEU A 98 -16.21 12.65 15.70
C LEU A 98 -16.79 11.55 16.61
N ARG A 99 -16.58 10.28 16.27
CA ARG A 99 -17.05 9.15 17.10
C ARG A 99 -16.34 9.07 18.46
N LYS A 100 -15.06 9.44 18.51
CA LYS A 100 -14.21 9.28 19.70
C LYS A 100 -14.13 10.54 20.57
N PHE A 101 -14.21 11.72 19.97
CA PHE A 101 -13.96 13.02 20.62
C PHE A 101 -15.10 14.04 20.41
N GLY A 102 -16.16 13.70 19.67
CA GLY A 102 -17.25 14.63 19.35
C GLY A 102 -18.03 15.16 20.57
N GLY A 103 -17.88 14.55 21.75
CA GLY A 103 -18.50 15.01 23.00
C GLY A 103 -17.65 15.97 23.84
N GLN A 104 -16.45 16.35 23.40
CA GLN A 104 -15.56 17.27 24.14
C GLN A 104 -15.63 18.73 23.65
N LEU A 105 -16.63 19.08 22.83
CA LEU A 105 -16.73 20.38 22.13
C LEU A 105 -17.96 21.23 22.54
N GLU A 106 -18.62 20.93 23.66
CA GLU A 106 -19.70 21.77 24.23
C GLU A 106 -19.25 22.63 25.43
N SER A 107 -17.96 22.93 25.56
CA SER A 107 -17.49 23.92 26.54
C SER A 107 -16.41 24.78 25.93
N GLU A 108 -16.59 26.09 26.03
CA GLU A 108 -15.71 27.19 25.60
C GLU A 108 -15.94 27.71 24.17
N ASP A 109 -17.14 28.22 23.92
CA ASP A 109 -17.33 29.53 23.30
C ASP A 109 -18.34 30.29 24.18
N ASP A 110 -17.84 31.05 25.16
CA ASP A 110 -18.55 32.12 25.88
C ASP A 110 -17.59 33.33 26.04
#